data_AF-A0A6N8HZY2-F1
#
_entry.id   AF-A0A6N8HZY2-F1
#
_cell.length_a   1.000
_cell.length_b   1.000
_cell.length_c   1.000
_cell.angle_alpha   90.00
_cell.angle_beta   90.00
_cell.angle_gamma   90.00
#
_symmetry.space_group_name_H-M   'P 1'
#
loop_
_entity.id
_entity.type
_entity.pdbx_description
1 polymer ?
#
loop_
_entity_poly.entity_id
_entity_poly.type
_entity_poly.pdbx_seq_one_letter_code
_entity_poly.pdbx_strand_id
1 'polypeptide(L)'
;MVNLEQIITMQDVDIATVDKSQLTDVSGIDFDNSLPQRERAAHILKQVKNPYCFRHGDTAVKVEFPEDGPPLQDVITNFLIRQKSGL
;
A
#
# COMPACT_ATOMS: atom_id res chain seq x y z
N MET A 1 15.71 -2.48 -9.65
CA MET A 1 15.14 -3.05 -8.40
C MET A 1 15.02 -1.89 -7.43
N VAL A 2 13.88 -1.72 -6.75
CA VAL A 2 13.71 -0.62 -5.79
C VAL A 2 14.64 -0.87 -4.61
N ASN A 3 15.39 0.15 -4.17
CA ASN A 3 16.30 0.07 -3.03
C ASN A 3 15.69 0.71 -1.76
N LEU A 4 16.38 0.63 -0.62
CA LEU A 4 15.88 1.12 0.65
C LEU A 4 15.65 2.64 0.67
N GLU A 5 16.58 3.42 0.10
CA GLU A 5 16.47 4.89 0.04
C GLU A 5 15.24 5.34 -0.76
N GLN A 6 14.95 4.65 -1.87
CA GLN A 6 13.74 4.89 -2.65
C GLN A 6 12.47 4.56 -1.86
N ILE A 7 12.47 3.50 -1.07
CA ILE A 7 11.33 3.14 -0.21
C ILE A 7 11.08 4.22 0.84
N ILE A 8 12.12 4.65 1.55
CA ILE A 8 12.03 5.71 2.56
C ILE A 8 11.51 7.00 1.91
N THR A 9 12.06 7.38 0.76
CA THR A 9 11.61 8.58 0.01
C THR A 9 10.12 8.49 -0.35
N MET A 10 9.64 7.32 -0.79
CA MET A 10 8.22 7.13 -1.12
C MET A 10 7.33 7.20 0.12
N GLN A 11 7.80 6.65 1.25
CA GLN A 11 7.12 6.66 2.54
C GLN A 11 7.03 8.06 3.15
N ASP A 12 8.01 8.93 2.93
CA ASP A 12 8.06 10.27 3.55
C ASP A 12 7.28 11.34 2.78
N VAL A 13 6.66 10.99 1.64
CA VAL A 13 5.83 11.94 0.87
C VAL A 13 4.65 12.44 1.70
N ASP A 14 4.62 13.74 2.00
CA ASP A 14 3.47 14.39 2.63
C ASP A 14 2.34 14.59 1.62
N ILE A 15 1.28 13.78 1.75
CA ILE A 15 0.14 13.79 0.84
C ILE A 15 -0.61 15.13 0.82
N ALA A 16 -0.54 15.94 1.88
CA ALA A 16 -1.19 17.25 1.95
C ALA A 16 -0.56 18.27 1.00
N THR A 17 0.69 18.03 0.58
CA THR A 17 1.43 18.91 -0.34
C THR A 17 1.37 18.43 -1.79
N VAL A 18 0.84 17.23 -2.04
CA VAL A 18 0.79 16.63 -3.37
C VAL A 18 -0.49 17.05 -4.10
N ASP A 19 -0.35 17.52 -5.34
CA ASP A 19 -1.50 17.69 -6.21
C ASP A 19 -2.13 16.32 -6.51
N LYS A 20 -3.40 16.16 -6.11
CA LYS A 20 -4.20 14.94 -6.35
C LYS A 20 -4.16 14.49 -7.80
N SER A 21 -4.09 15.41 -8.77
CA SER A 21 -4.04 15.08 -10.20
C SER A 21 -2.79 14.28 -10.59
N GLN A 22 -1.71 14.41 -9.80
CA GLN A 22 -0.43 13.75 -10.01
C GLN A 22 -0.35 12.37 -9.33
N LEU A 23 -1.30 12.04 -8.46
CA LEU A 23 -1.37 10.73 -7.82
C LEU A 23 -1.81 9.67 -8.83
N THR A 24 -1.11 8.53 -8.83
CA THR A 24 -1.50 7.36 -9.62
C THR A 24 -2.87 6.87 -9.19
N ASP A 25 -3.79 6.73 -10.15
CA ASP A 25 -5.08 6.08 -9.92
C ASP A 25 -4.92 4.58 -9.87
N VAL A 26 -5.31 3.96 -8.77
CA VAL A 26 -5.21 2.50 -8.58
C VAL A 26 -6.54 1.78 -8.81
N SER A 27 -7.61 2.49 -9.14
CA SER A 27 -8.95 1.89 -9.32
C SER A 27 -9.04 0.84 -10.43
N GLY A 28 -8.12 0.89 -11.40
CA GLY A 28 -8.02 -0.08 -12.50
C GLY A 28 -6.85 -1.06 -12.40
N ILE A 29 -6.18 -1.14 -11.25
CA ILE A 29 -5.04 -2.06 -11.08
C ILE A 29 -5.54 -3.47 -10.77
N ASP A 30 -5.12 -4.42 -11.59
CA ASP A 30 -5.39 -5.83 -11.38
C ASP A 30 -4.33 -6.48 -10.48
N PHE A 31 -4.82 -7.28 -9.53
CA PHE A 31 -4.01 -8.13 -8.68
C PHE A 31 -3.96 -9.54 -9.24
N ASP A 32 -2.85 -9.87 -9.91
CA ASP A 32 -2.61 -11.24 -10.38
C ASP A 32 -2.21 -12.15 -9.21
N ASN A 33 -3.19 -12.84 -8.65
CA ASN A 33 -3.02 -13.79 -7.56
C ASN A 33 -2.35 -15.10 -7.98
N SER A 34 -2.16 -15.35 -9.28
CA SER A 34 -1.43 -16.53 -9.76
C SER A 34 0.09 -16.38 -9.58
N LEU A 35 0.58 -15.15 -9.45
CA LEU A 35 2.01 -14.87 -9.26
C LEU A 35 2.46 -15.15 -7.81
N PRO A 36 3.71 -15.61 -7.60
CA PRO A 36 4.33 -15.67 -6.29
C PRO A 36 4.37 -14.31 -5.58
N GLN A 37 4.38 -14.31 -4.24
CA GLN A 37 4.28 -13.09 -3.43
C GLN A 37 5.31 -12.01 -3.80
N ARG A 38 6.58 -12.40 -4.00
CA ARG A 38 7.65 -11.46 -4.37
C ARG A 38 7.39 -10.82 -5.74
N GLU A 39 6.85 -11.59 -6.69
CA GLU A 39 6.53 -11.10 -8.03
C GLU A 39 5.32 -10.17 -8.02
N ARG A 40 4.30 -10.47 -7.20
CA ARG A 40 3.15 -9.57 -6.98
C ARG A 40 3.59 -8.20 -6.47
N ALA A 41 4.48 -8.16 -5.48
CA ALA A 41 5.00 -6.90 -4.95
C ALA A 41 5.70 -6.06 -6.03
N ALA A 42 6.54 -6.69 -6.85
CA ALA A 42 7.19 -6.04 -7.97
C ALA A 42 6.19 -5.56 -9.04
N HIS A 43 5.14 -6.34 -9.30
CA HIS A 43 4.07 -6.00 -10.25
C HIS A 43 3.28 -4.77 -9.78
N ILE A 44 2.92 -4.71 -8.49
CA ILE A 44 2.23 -3.56 -7.88
C ILE A 44 3.12 -2.31 -7.95
N LEU A 45 4.39 -2.41 -7.55
CA LEU A 45 5.32 -1.27 -7.57
C LEU A 45 5.46 -0.66 -8.98
N LYS A 46 5.48 -1.49 -10.02
CA LYS A 46 5.54 -1.02 -11.42
C LYS A 46 4.31 -0.21 -11.81
N GLN A 47 3.12 -0.59 -11.34
CA GLN A 47 1.86 0.07 -11.70
C GLN A 47 1.58 1.30 -10.85
N VAL A 48 1.71 1.19 -9.53
CA VAL A 48 1.32 2.25 -8.58
C VAL A 48 2.36 3.38 -8.53
N LYS A 49 3.62 3.09 -8.88
CA LYS A 49 4.80 3.97 -8.74
C LYS A 49 5.15 4.25 -7.28
N ASN A 50 4.26 4.86 -6.50
CA ASN A 50 4.41 5.07 -5.06
C ASN A 50 3.30 4.32 -4.28
N PRO A 51 3.58 3.16 -3.67
CA PRO A 51 2.57 2.38 -2.94
C PRO A 51 2.10 3.04 -1.63
N TYR A 52 2.78 4.09 -1.15
CA TYR A 52 2.43 4.82 0.06
C TYR A 52 1.53 6.03 -0.21
N CYS A 53 1.57 6.60 -1.42
CA CYS A 53 0.76 7.77 -1.79
C CYS A 53 0.15 7.56 -3.18
N PHE A 54 -1.16 7.34 -3.23
CA PHE A 54 -1.91 7.09 -4.46
C PHE A 54 -3.33 7.63 -4.36
N ARG A 55 -4.13 7.49 -5.42
CA ARG A 55 -5.57 7.78 -5.35
C ARG A 55 -6.40 6.61 -5.87
N HIS A 56 -7.62 6.49 -5.37
CA HIS A 56 -8.64 5.60 -5.94
C HIS A 56 -9.80 6.47 -6.41
N GLY A 57 -9.90 6.70 -7.72
CA GLY A 57 -10.82 7.71 -8.25
C GLY A 57 -10.53 9.09 -7.65
N ASP A 58 -11.51 9.67 -6.97
CA ASP A 58 -11.39 11.00 -6.37
C ASP A 58 -10.77 11.05 -4.97
N THR A 59 -10.50 9.90 -4.35
CA THR A 59 -9.98 9.80 -2.99
C THR A 59 -8.47 9.65 -3.00
N ALA A 60 -7.75 10.62 -2.42
CA ALA A 60 -6.31 10.51 -2.15
C ALA A 60 -6.09 9.62 -0.92
N VAL A 61 -5.09 8.74 -0.98
CA VAL A 61 -4.79 7.74 0.06
C VAL A 61 -3.30 7.81 0.41
N LYS A 62 -3.04 7.99 1.70
CA LYS A 62 -1.72 7.85 2.33
C LYS A 62 -1.72 6.57 3.16
N VAL A 63 -0.70 5.75 2.99
CA VAL A 63 -0.48 4.54 3.80
C VAL A 63 0.74 4.77 4.67
N GLU A 64 0.57 4.53 5.97
CA GLU A 64 1.61 4.67 7.00
C GLU A 64 1.58 3.45 7.91
N PHE A 65 2.76 3.09 8.41
CA PHE A 65 2.92 2.02 9.38
C PHE A 65 3.72 2.55 10.57
N PRO A 66 3.35 2.17 11.80
CA PRO A 66 4.21 2.44 12.97
C PRO A 66 5.56 1.71 12.83
N GLU A 67 6.65 2.36 13.25
CA GLU A 67 8.01 1.78 13.17
C GLU A 67 8.13 0.45 13.93
N ASP A 68 7.54 0.38 15.13
CA ASP A 68 7.62 -0.78 16.02
C ASP A 68 6.30 -1.58 16.12
N GLY A 69 5.38 -1.40 15.17
CA GLY A 69 4.11 -2.11 15.20
C GLY A 69 4.17 -3.52 14.59
N PRO A 70 3.21 -4.39 14.93
CA PRO A 70 3.07 -5.69 14.28
C PRO A 70 2.75 -5.50 12.78
N PRO A 71 3.14 -6.46 11.92
CA PRO A 71 2.76 -6.45 10.51
C PRO A 71 1.24 -6.30 10.32
N LEU A 72 0.82 -5.48 9.35
CA LEU A 72 -0.60 -5.26 9.05
C LEU A 72 -1.37 -6.57 8.82
N GLN A 73 -0.73 -7.54 8.17
CA GLN A 73 -1.31 -8.87 7.95
C GLN A 73 -1.68 -9.57 9.27
N ASP A 74 -0.88 -9.43 10.33
CA ASP A 74 -1.11 -10.09 11.61
C ASP A 74 -2.23 -9.37 12.35
N VAL A 75 -2.27 -8.03 12.27
CA VAL A 75 -3.35 -7.21 12.82
C VAL A 75 -4.70 -7.58 12.19
N ILE A 76 -4.77 -7.60 10.85
CA ILE A 76 -5.99 -7.94 10.12
C ILE A 76 -6.40 -9.39 10.39
N THR A 77 -5.46 -10.33 10.36
CA THR A 77 -5.74 -11.75 10.61
C THR A 77 -6.34 -11.94 12.01
N ASN A 78 -5.71 -11.34 13.04
CA ASN A 78 -6.21 -11.40 14.41
C ASN A 78 -7.60 -10.75 14.55
N PHE A 79 -7.83 -9.62 13.89
CA PHE A 79 -9.14 -8.96 13.87
C PHE A 79 -10.23 -9.88 13.28
N LEU A 80 -9.99 -10.47 12.11
CA LEU A 80 -10.96 -11.35 11.43
C LEU A 80 -11.27 -12.62 12.24
N ILE A 81 -10.26 -13.19 12.91
CA ILE A 81 -10.46 -14.35 13.81
C ILE A 81 -11.37 -13.99 14.98
N ARG A 82 -11.14 -12.83 15.62
CA ARG A 82 -11.97 -12.36 16.76
C ARG A 82 -13.40 -12.09 16.33
N GLN A 83 -13.58 -11.37 15.21
CA GLN A 83 -14.90 -11.08 14.65
C GLN A 83 -15.69 -12.36 14.38
N LYS A 84 -15.05 -13.38 13.77
CA LYS A 84 -15.68 -14.69 13.54
C LYS A 84 -16.05 -15.41 14.83
N SER A 85 -15.32 -15.16 15.92
CA SER A 85 -15.52 -15.79 17.22
C SER A 85 -16.52 -15.05 18.12
N GLY A 86 -17.11 -13.92 17.65
CA GLY A 86 -18.08 -13.13 18.41
C GLY A 86 -17.46 -12.27 19.52
N LEU A 87 -16.16 -11.99 19.43
CA LEU A 87 -15.41 -11.09 20.32
C LEU A 87 -15.22 -9.71 19.70
#